data_AF-A0A1I6VVB1-F1
#
_entry.id   AF-A0A1I6VVB1-F1
#
_cell.length_a   1.000
_cell.length_b   1.000
_cell.length_c   1.000
_cell.angle_alpha   90.00
_cell.angle_beta   90.00
_cell.angle_gamma   90.00
#
_symmetry.space_group_name_H-M   'P 1'
#
loop_
_entity.id
_entity.type
_entity.pdbx_description
1 polymer ?
#
loop_
_entity_poly.entity_id
_entity_poly.type
_entity_poly.pdbx_seq_one_letter_code
_entity_poly.pdbx_strand_id
1 'polypeptide(L)'
;MKRFSKEAKLEIVKQVVSGELMPTDAIAKYEIKSMRTLVHWVKEFHIVARKLVNEEQEQLTQQMEMQRKSKEILEWEATNPLVQNSQLMWERIQYLENQNRTLVEDYSSLKNQIALLQRQFQGLEIED
;
A
#
# COMPACT_ATOMS: atom_id res chain seq x y z
N MET A 1 -13.20 -15.00 56.91
CA MET A 1 -13.55 -14.70 55.49
C MET A 1 -12.42 -15.22 54.61
N LYS A 2 -12.67 -16.13 53.66
CA LYS A 2 -11.62 -16.64 52.77
C LYS A 2 -11.06 -15.49 51.92
N ARG A 3 -9.74 -15.33 51.91
CA ARG A 3 -9.04 -14.42 51.00
C ARG A 3 -8.67 -15.19 49.73
N PHE A 4 -9.13 -14.71 48.58
CA PHE A 4 -8.78 -15.29 47.29
C PHE A 4 -7.61 -14.54 46.67
N SER A 5 -6.64 -15.28 46.13
CA SER A 5 -5.61 -14.73 45.26
C SER A 5 -6.22 -14.24 43.94
N LYS A 6 -5.45 -13.47 43.16
CA LYS A 6 -5.89 -12.96 41.86
C LYS A 6 -6.14 -14.11 40.88
N GLU A 7 -5.26 -15.12 40.91
CA GLU A 7 -5.31 -16.31 40.07
C GLU A 7 -6.54 -17.16 40.39
N ALA A 8 -6.84 -17.35 41.69
CA ALA A 8 -8.03 -18.10 42.10
C ALA A 8 -9.33 -17.39 41.67
N LYS A 9 -9.40 -16.05 41.81
CA LYS A 9 -10.55 -15.28 41.33
C LYS A 9 -10.71 -15.40 39.81
N LEU A 10 -9.60 -15.32 39.07
CA LEU A 10 -9.60 -15.41 37.61
C LEU A 10 -10.11 -16.79 37.16
N GLU A 11 -9.66 -17.87 37.78
CA GLU A 11 -10.07 -19.23 37.43
C GLU A 11 -11.57 -19.45 37.68
N ILE A 12 -12.08 -18.97 38.82
CA ILE A 12 -13.52 -19.02 39.13
C ILE A 12 -14.31 -18.19 38.09
N VAL A 13 -13.84 -16.99 37.76
CA VAL A 13 -14.48 -16.12 36.76
C VAL A 13 -14.47 -16.78 35.37
N LYS A 14 -13.40 -17.46 34.97
CA LYS A 14 -13.34 -18.21 33.70
C LYS A 14 -14.40 -19.29 33.62
N GLN A 15 -14.53 -20.12 34.67
CA GLN A 15 -15.54 -21.18 34.73
C GLN A 15 -16.97 -20.62 34.68
N VAL A 16 -17.20 -19.46 35.32
CA VAL A 16 -18.52 -18.81 35.31
C VAL A 16 -18.84 -18.18 33.95
N VAL A 17 -17.89 -17.50 33.32
CA VAL A 17 -18.11 -16.81 32.04
C VAL A 17 -18.17 -17.79 30.86
N SER A 18 -17.45 -18.91 30.92
CA SER A 18 -17.54 -20.00 29.93
C SER A 18 -18.83 -20.81 30.02
N GLY A 19 -19.59 -20.67 31.12
CA GLY A 19 -20.80 -21.44 31.38
C GLY A 19 -20.56 -22.83 31.97
N GLU A 20 -19.31 -23.20 32.25
CA GLU A 20 -18.95 -24.46 32.92
C GLU A 20 -19.48 -24.52 34.36
N LEU A 21 -19.68 -23.37 35.00
CA LEU A 21 -20.16 -23.27 36.38
C LEU A 21 -21.21 -22.17 36.52
N MET A 22 -22.40 -22.53 36.98
CA MET A 22 -23.44 -21.54 37.26
C MET A 22 -22.99 -20.58 38.37
N PRO A 23 -23.31 -19.27 38.28
CA PRO A 23 -22.90 -18.29 39.29
C PRO A 23 -23.34 -18.63 40.72
N THR A 24 -24.54 -19.19 40.88
CA THR A 24 -25.08 -19.64 42.17
C THR A 24 -24.26 -20.79 42.77
N ASP A 25 -23.84 -21.73 41.92
CA ASP A 25 -23.07 -22.90 42.31
C ASP A 25 -21.63 -22.51 42.63
N ALA A 26 -21.06 -21.55 41.89
CA ALA A 26 -19.77 -20.96 42.22
C ALA A 26 -19.76 -20.30 43.60
N ILE A 27 -20.85 -19.58 43.93
CA ILE A 27 -20.98 -18.92 45.25
C ILE A 27 -21.02 -19.95 46.36
N ALA A 28 -21.80 -21.01 46.21
CA ALA A 28 -21.90 -22.08 47.19
C ALA A 28 -20.59 -22.87 47.30
N LYS A 29 -20.04 -23.35 46.17
CA LYS A 29 -18.85 -24.21 46.09
C LYS A 29 -17.59 -23.54 46.63
N TYR A 30 -17.40 -22.25 46.32
CA TYR A 30 -16.23 -21.50 46.74
C TYR A 30 -16.48 -20.62 47.97
N GLU A 31 -17.67 -20.65 48.58
CA GLU A 31 -18.05 -19.80 49.72
C GLU A 31 -17.84 -18.30 49.46
N ILE A 32 -18.21 -17.85 48.25
CA ILE A 32 -18.09 -16.44 47.87
C ILE A 32 -19.15 -15.65 48.64
N LYS A 33 -18.76 -14.49 49.19
CA LYS A 33 -19.62 -13.68 50.07
C LYS A 33 -21.01 -13.39 49.48
N SER A 34 -21.09 -13.12 48.18
CA SER A 34 -22.35 -12.76 47.51
C SER A 34 -22.21 -12.79 45.99
N MET A 35 -23.34 -12.82 45.30
CA MET A 35 -23.42 -12.58 43.85
C MET A 35 -22.76 -11.26 43.45
N ARG A 36 -22.92 -10.21 44.27
CA ARG A 36 -22.31 -8.89 44.01
C ARG A 36 -20.78 -8.98 43.95
N THR A 37 -20.16 -9.79 44.82
CA THR A 37 -18.71 -10.01 44.84
C THR A 37 -18.24 -10.73 43.57
N LEU A 38 -18.94 -11.77 43.15
CA LEU A 38 -18.63 -12.50 41.92
C LEU A 38 -18.76 -11.59 40.69
N VAL A 39 -19.85 -10.84 40.57
CA VAL A 39 -20.07 -9.87 39.48
C VAL A 39 -18.98 -8.80 39.46
N HIS A 40 -18.51 -8.34 40.62
CA HIS A 40 -17.41 -7.38 40.69
C HIS A 40 -16.12 -7.95 40.09
N TRP A 41 -15.76 -9.20 40.42
CA TRP A 41 -14.58 -9.85 39.83
C TRP A 41 -14.72 -10.03 38.31
N VAL A 42 -15.90 -10.44 37.83
CA VAL A 42 -16.17 -10.55 36.39
C VAL A 42 -15.94 -9.21 35.69
N LYS A 43 -16.46 -8.11 36.25
CA LYS A 43 -16.26 -6.77 35.69
C LYS A 43 -14.79 -6.34 35.70
N GLU A 44 -14.07 -6.60 36.78
CA GLU A 44 -12.65 -6.27 36.90
C GLU A 44 -11.83 -6.95 35.81
N PHE A 45 -12.00 -8.26 35.60
CA PHE A 45 -11.27 -8.99 34.57
C PHE A 45 -11.74 -8.65 33.15
N HIS A 46 -13.03 -8.33 32.95
CA HIS A 46 -13.55 -7.91 31.65
C HIS A 46 -12.92 -6.60 31.17
N ILE A 47 -12.70 -5.64 32.08
CA ILE A 47 -12.01 -4.37 31.75
C ILE A 47 -10.58 -4.64 31.29
N VAL A 48 -9.86 -5.52 32.00
CA VAL A 48 -8.49 -5.90 31.63
C VAL A 48 -8.45 -6.61 30.28
N ALA A 49 -9.33 -7.59 30.06
CA ALA A 49 -9.42 -8.31 28.80
C ALA A 49 -9.73 -7.37 27.63
N ARG A 50 -10.70 -6.45 27.80
CA ARG A 50 -11.03 -5.45 26.79
C ARG A 50 -9.85 -4.53 26.48
N LYS A 51 -9.09 -4.12 27.49
CA LYS A 51 -7.90 -3.28 27.29
C LYS A 51 -6.85 -4.01 26.45
N LEU A 52 -6.55 -5.27 26.76
CA LEU A 52 -5.59 -6.08 26.01
C LEU A 52 -6.02 -6.29 24.56
N VAL A 53 -7.30 -6.62 24.34
CA VAL A 53 -7.84 -6.78 22.97
C VAL A 53 -7.75 -5.48 22.18
N ASN A 54 -8.05 -4.33 22.81
CA ASN A 54 -7.95 -3.03 22.14
C ASN A 54 -6.50 -2.69 21.78
N GLU A 55 -5.54 -2.93 22.68
CA GLU A 55 -4.12 -2.69 22.43
C GLU A 55 -3.59 -3.58 21.30
N GLU A 56 -3.98 -4.86 21.27
CA GLU A 56 -3.62 -5.78 20.19
C GLU A 56 -4.23 -5.35 18.85
N GLN A 57 -5.51 -4.97 18.85
CA GLN A 57 -6.20 -4.47 17.65
C GLN A 57 -5.54 -3.19 17.10
N GLU A 58 -5.14 -2.28 17.99
CA GLU A 58 -4.46 -1.04 17.62
C GLU A 58 -3.09 -1.33 17.00
N GLN A 59 -2.30 -2.23 17.61
CA GLN A 59 -1.01 -2.65 17.06
C GLN A 59 -1.14 -3.31 15.68
N LEU A 60 -2.10 -4.20 15.51
CA LEU A 60 -2.40 -4.83 14.22
C LEU A 60 -2.76 -3.79 13.15
N THR A 61 -3.60 -2.81 13.51
CA THR A 61 -4.00 -1.73 12.61
C THR A 61 -2.80 -0.89 12.18
N GLN A 62 -1.94 -0.52 13.14
CA GLN A 62 -0.71 0.24 12.86
C GLN A 62 0.27 -0.54 11.97
N GLN A 63 0.43 -1.85 12.20
CA GLN A 63 1.28 -2.70 11.34
C GLN A 63 0.74 -2.78 9.92
N MET A 64 -0.58 -2.97 9.75
CA MET A 64 -1.21 -2.99 8.42
C MET A 64 -1.04 -1.66 7.69
N GLU A 65 -1.20 -0.53 8.38
CA GLU A 65 -1.01 0.79 7.79
C GLU A 65 0.46 1.02 7.38
N MET A 66 1.41 0.59 8.21
CA MET A 66 2.84 0.68 7.90
C MET A 66 3.20 -0.17 6.68
N GLN A 67 2.72 -1.41 6.60
CA GLN A 67 2.94 -2.28 5.44
C GLN A 67 2.33 -1.69 4.17
N ARG A 68 1.12 -1.11 4.26
CA ARG A 68 0.49 -0.45 3.13
C ARG A 68 1.31 0.74 2.63
N LYS A 69 1.76 1.62 3.52
CA LYS A 69 2.62 2.77 3.15
C LYS A 69 3.93 2.31 2.53
N SER A 70 4.57 1.27 3.09
CA SER A 70 5.81 0.72 2.53
C SER A 70 5.59 0.16 1.12
N LYS A 71 4.47 -0.52 0.88
CA LYS A 71 4.12 -1.02 -0.46
C LYS A 71 3.88 0.10 -1.46
N GLU A 72 3.13 1.14 -1.06
CA GLU A 72 2.88 2.32 -1.91
C GLU A 72 4.19 3.03 -2.29
N ILE A 73 5.14 3.17 -1.36
CA ILE A 73 6.47 3.73 -1.63
C ILE A 73 7.24 2.88 -2.64
N LEU A 74 7.30 1.56 -2.43
CA LEU A 74 8.01 0.65 -3.34
C LEU A 74 7.41 0.66 -4.76
N GLU A 75 6.09 0.70 -4.87
CA GLU A 75 5.39 0.81 -6.16
C GLU A 75 5.70 2.15 -6.84
N TRP A 76 5.73 3.24 -6.09
CA TRP A 76 6.10 4.55 -6.62
C TRP A 76 7.57 4.59 -7.06
N GLU A 77 8.50 4.06 -6.27
CA GLU A 77 9.92 3.98 -6.60
C GLU A 77 10.17 3.12 -7.85
N ALA A 78 9.39 2.06 -8.05
CA ALA A 78 9.47 1.23 -9.25
C ALA A 78 8.89 1.92 -10.50
N THR A 79 7.81 2.70 -10.35
CA THR A 79 7.08 3.29 -11.48
C THR A 79 7.61 4.66 -11.91
N ASN A 80 8.12 5.47 -10.97
CA ASN A 80 8.58 6.83 -11.25
C ASN A 80 9.70 6.89 -12.32
N PRO A 81 10.78 6.08 -12.25
CA PRO A 81 11.82 6.08 -13.27
C PRO A 81 11.29 5.70 -14.66
N LEU A 82 10.30 4.81 -14.72
CA LEU A 82 9.67 4.41 -15.99
C LEU A 82 8.90 5.57 -16.60
N VAL A 83 8.15 6.33 -15.79
CA VAL A 83 7.44 7.53 -16.25
C VAL A 83 8.43 8.58 -16.76
N GLN A 84 9.49 8.88 -16.00
CA GLN A 84 10.52 9.84 -16.42
C GLN A 84 11.22 9.41 -17.71
N ASN A 85 11.62 8.13 -17.81
CA ASN A 85 12.23 7.60 -19.02
C ASN A 85 11.28 7.67 -20.21
N SER A 86 9.99 7.39 -20.02
CA SER A 86 9.01 7.48 -21.10
C SER A 86 8.86 8.91 -21.64
N GLN A 87 8.92 9.92 -20.77
CA GLN A 87 8.90 11.34 -21.17
C GLN A 87 10.15 11.70 -21.96
N LEU A 88 11.34 11.33 -21.48
CA LEU A 88 12.61 11.57 -22.18
C LEU A 88 12.65 10.88 -23.56
N MET A 89 12.15 9.65 -23.65
CA MET A 89 12.05 8.93 -24.92
C MET A 89 11.10 9.64 -25.88
N TRP A 90 9.97 10.16 -25.39
CA TRP A 90 9.02 10.89 -26.21
C TRP A 90 9.60 12.20 -26.75
N GLU A 91 10.28 12.98 -25.91
CA GLU A 91 11.01 14.19 -26.33
C GLU A 91 12.07 13.86 -27.39
N ARG A 92 12.80 12.74 -27.21
CA ARG A 92 13.80 12.30 -28.18
C ARG A 92 13.18 11.91 -29.52
N ILE A 93 12.03 11.25 -29.52
CA ILE A 93 11.28 10.91 -30.73
C ILE A 93 10.89 12.19 -31.47
N GLN A 94 10.28 13.16 -30.78
CA GLN A 94 9.89 14.43 -31.39
C GLN A 94 11.08 15.19 -32.01
N TYR A 95 12.22 15.19 -31.32
CA TYR A 95 13.44 15.78 -31.84
C TYR A 95 13.90 15.10 -33.14
N LEU A 96 13.95 13.76 -33.15
CA LEU A 96 14.36 12.99 -34.32
C LEU A 96 13.37 13.13 -35.49
N GLU A 97 12.07 13.18 -35.22
CA GLU A 97 11.03 13.42 -36.23
C GLU A 97 11.21 14.79 -36.90
N ASN A 98 11.52 15.82 -36.12
CA ASN A 98 11.79 17.16 -36.66
C ASN A 98 13.07 17.18 -37.51
N GLN A 99 14.16 16.56 -37.02
CA GLN A 99 15.39 16.46 -37.82
C GLN A 99 15.17 15.72 -39.13
N ASN A 100 14.42 14.62 -39.10
CA ASN A 100 14.12 13.85 -40.29
C ASN A 100 13.28 14.67 -41.30
N ARG A 101 12.32 15.46 -40.82
CA ARG A 101 11.56 16.38 -41.66
C ARG A 101 12.47 17.37 -42.39
N THR A 102 13.37 18.02 -41.67
CA THR A 102 14.34 18.96 -42.27
C THR A 102 15.22 18.26 -43.31
N LEU A 103 15.72 17.06 -43.01
CA LEU A 103 16.52 16.27 -43.97
C LEU A 103 15.74 15.92 -45.23
N VAL A 104 14.46 15.56 -45.11
CA VAL A 104 13.59 15.26 -46.26
C VAL A 104 13.35 16.51 -47.12
N GLU A 105 13.16 17.67 -46.50
CA GLU A 105 13.00 18.95 -47.19
C GLU A 105 14.29 19.34 -47.94
N ASP A 106 15.45 19.26 -47.27
CA ASP A 106 16.76 19.55 -47.84
C ASP A 106 17.08 18.60 -49.02
N TYR A 107 16.84 17.30 -48.84
CA TYR A 107 17.02 16.31 -49.89
C TYR A 107 16.16 16.62 -51.13
N SER A 108 14.90 16.99 -50.90
CA SER A 108 13.97 17.34 -51.99
C SER A 108 14.43 18.59 -52.74
N SER A 109 14.92 19.60 -52.01
CA SER A 109 15.48 20.82 -52.57
C SER A 109 16.71 20.54 -53.44
N LEU A 110 17.68 19.79 -52.90
CA LEU A 110 18.90 19.40 -53.62
C LEU A 110 18.58 18.58 -54.87
N LYS A 111 17.64 17.63 -54.77
CA LYS A 111 17.20 16.82 -55.90
C LYS A 111 16.63 17.71 -57.03
N ASN A 112 15.83 18.71 -56.68
CA ASN A 112 15.29 19.66 -57.65
C ASN A 112 16.39 20.51 -58.29
N GLN A 113 17.37 20.98 -57.51
CA GLN A 113 18.51 21.73 -58.03
C GLN A 113 19.35 20.89 -59.01
N ILE A 114 19.64 19.64 -58.66
CA ILE A 114 20.35 18.69 -59.55
C ILE A 114 19.56 18.52 -60.85
N ALA A 115 18.24 18.32 -60.78
CA ALA A 115 17.42 18.16 -61.98
C ALA A 115 17.42 19.40 -62.88
N LEU A 116 17.45 20.61 -62.29
CA LEU A 116 17.58 21.87 -63.04
C LEU A 116 18.94 21.98 -63.75
N LEU A 117 20.04 21.71 -63.02
CA LEU A 117 21.38 21.72 -63.58
C LEU A 117 21.53 20.69 -64.69
N GLN A 118 21.02 19.48 -64.51
CA GLN A 118 21.05 18.43 -65.55
C GLN A 118 20.35 18.88 -66.85
N ARG A 119 19.19 19.55 -66.74
CA ARG A 119 18.50 20.10 -67.92
C ARG A 119 19.30 21.22 -68.60
N GLN A 120 19.93 22.08 -67.82
CA GLN A 120 20.78 23.15 -68.36
C GLN A 120 21.98 22.59 -69.11
N PHE A 121 22.67 21.59 -68.55
CA PHE A 121 23.79 20.92 -69.22
C PHE A 121 23.35 20.21 -70.51
N GLN A 122 22.23 19.49 -70.49
CA GLN A 122 21.70 18.83 -71.70
C GLN A 122 21.28 19.82 -72.81
N GLY A 123 20.85 21.03 -72.45
CA GLY A 123 20.55 22.08 -73.42
C GLY A 123 21.79 22.70 -74.06
N LEU A 124 22.91 22.75 -73.32
CA LEU A 124 24.19 23.27 -73.81
C LEU A 124 24.92 22.31 -74.77
N GLU A 125 24.71 21.00 -74.64
CA GLU A 125 25.30 19.99 -75.56
C GLU A 125 24.64 19.98 -76.96
N ILE A 126 23.58 20.75 -77.20
CA ILE A 126 22.87 20.82 -78.50
C ILE A 126 23.30 22.06 -79.32
N GLU A 127 24.01 23.02 -78.70
CA GLU A 127 24.42 24.28 -79.34
C GLU A 127 25.88 24.31 -79.86
N ASP A 128 26.64 23.23 -79.68
CA ASP A 128 27.95 22.96 -80.33
C ASP A 128 27.82 21.92 -81.45
#